data_AF-A0A8J1USM3-F1
#
_entry.id   AF-A0A8J1USM3-F1
#
_cell.length_a   1.000
_cell.length_b   1.000
_cell.length_c   1.000
_cell.angle_alpha   90.00
_cell.angle_beta   90.00
_cell.angle_gamma   90.00
#
_symmetry.space_group_name_H-M   'P 1'
#
loop_
_entity.id
_entity.type
_entity.pdbx_description
1 polymer ?
#
loop_
_entity_poly.entity_id
_entity_poly.type
_entity_poly.pdbx_seq_one_letter_code
_entity_poly.pdbx_strand_id
1 'polypeptide(L)'
;FGTMAHEIGHAMGFWHEHARPDRDDHIKVVYNQISSTKQSQFSKQNWVNTKSYGVDYDVGSVMHYHSKSFTKAGQLTIKTINPLYQRTIGQRVALSFADVKVANMAYCAGKCPQPSSLLKPCLHGGYQDPKACDRCRCPDGLAGTYCDQVAPPKIAECGGEVIAESMNTVHSQSIESPGYNLGQYDNGQECSWLIKAPAGSRVVLYFVDTFRVFITASSNGKSCFHWVEVKYKNNKEQTGPRFCGYSTPSERVESEGSEMLVLLRANHTVSRYKRFGFKARFYAEPIDECANAPCGNGSTCIDDINDYTCECLEGFTGKNCDEQIEVDICAARCLNGGTCTITDSGDGFECTCTPGFTGTTCEIAMPTPAAELETTPGQRDGRCPEESVQLPGGKCEVAVISEWSSWSECSSNCGGCGLRYRSRRITTSLFGKVNTESKPCNIQRCAETNDCASRRICDAFPHTEQCKRPCPRCCQGFHEDSSGNCILTL
;
A
#
# COMPACT_ATOMS: atom_id res chain seq x y z
N PHE A 1 -19.13 -27.93 -9.68
CA PHE A 1 -19.36 -26.48 -9.58
C PHE A 1 -18.32 -25.67 -10.37
N GLY A 2 -17.03 -25.66 -10.00
CA GLY A 2 -16.04 -24.79 -10.68
C GLY A 2 -15.93 -24.94 -12.20
N THR A 3 -16.07 -26.14 -12.77
CA THR A 3 -16.16 -26.32 -14.23
C THR A 3 -17.36 -25.59 -14.84
N MET A 4 -18.53 -25.64 -14.21
CA MET A 4 -19.70 -24.90 -14.70
C MET A 4 -19.48 -23.39 -14.61
N ALA A 5 -18.88 -22.92 -13.51
CA ALA A 5 -18.55 -21.51 -13.35
C ALA A 5 -17.55 -21.02 -14.42
N HIS A 6 -16.59 -21.87 -14.81
CA HIS A 6 -15.66 -21.59 -15.91
C HIS A 6 -16.38 -21.36 -17.25
N GLU A 7 -17.28 -22.28 -17.62
CA GLU A 7 -18.03 -22.15 -18.88
C GLU A 7 -18.98 -20.95 -18.86
N ILE A 8 -19.59 -20.65 -17.70
CA ILE A 8 -20.39 -19.43 -17.52
C ILE A 8 -19.52 -18.18 -17.70
N GLY A 9 -18.28 -18.18 -17.17
CA GLY A 9 -17.32 -17.09 -17.39
C GLY A 9 -17.09 -16.82 -18.87
N HIS A 10 -16.90 -17.87 -19.68
CA HIS A 10 -16.81 -17.73 -21.14
C HIS A 10 -18.08 -17.18 -21.77
N ALA A 11 -19.26 -17.67 -21.35
CA ALA A 11 -20.54 -17.15 -21.83
C ALA A 11 -20.75 -15.67 -21.47
N MET A 12 -20.17 -15.22 -20.35
CA MET A 12 -20.10 -13.83 -19.93
C MET A 12 -18.96 -13.03 -20.60
N GLY A 13 -18.25 -13.59 -21.58
CA GLY A 13 -17.22 -12.88 -22.32
C GLY A 13 -15.84 -12.82 -21.65
N PHE A 14 -15.59 -13.59 -20.60
CA PHE A 14 -14.27 -13.70 -19.99
C PHE A 14 -13.39 -14.72 -20.73
N TRP A 15 -12.21 -14.28 -21.15
CA TRP A 15 -11.16 -15.15 -21.65
C TRP A 15 -10.45 -15.88 -20.51
N HIS A 16 -9.60 -16.85 -20.83
CA HIS A 16 -8.77 -17.47 -19.82
C HIS A 16 -7.77 -16.48 -19.22
N GLU A 17 -7.50 -16.60 -17.92
CA GLU A 17 -6.58 -15.71 -17.20
C GLU A 17 -5.18 -15.70 -17.83
N HIS A 18 -4.69 -16.88 -18.23
CA HIS A 18 -3.41 -17.04 -18.93
C HIS A 18 -3.37 -16.44 -20.35
N ALA A 19 -4.47 -15.89 -20.85
CA ALA A 19 -4.50 -15.17 -22.11
C ALA A 19 -4.31 -13.66 -21.90
N ARG A 20 -4.21 -13.16 -20.66
CA ARG A 20 -4.00 -11.74 -20.40
C ARG A 20 -2.68 -11.22 -21.03
N PRO A 21 -2.63 -9.94 -21.44
CA PRO A 21 -1.43 -9.37 -22.05
C PRO A 21 -0.19 -9.32 -21.12
N ASP A 22 -0.42 -9.15 -19.82
CA ASP A 22 0.57 -9.07 -18.72
C ASP A 22 0.95 -10.44 -18.10
N ARG A 23 0.42 -11.55 -18.62
CA ARG A 23 0.63 -12.88 -18.01
C ARG A 23 2.10 -13.26 -17.82
N ASP A 24 3.00 -12.73 -18.67
CA ASP A 24 4.39 -13.16 -18.72
C ASP A 24 5.19 -12.64 -17.50
N ASP A 25 4.60 -11.75 -16.70
CA ASP A 25 5.10 -11.32 -15.39
C ASP A 25 4.72 -12.30 -14.26
N HIS A 26 3.87 -13.28 -14.56
CA HIS A 26 3.32 -14.23 -13.58
C HIS A 26 3.56 -15.70 -13.94
N ILE A 27 3.59 -16.01 -15.23
CA ILE A 27 3.74 -17.37 -15.75
C ILE A 27 4.69 -17.43 -16.95
N LYS A 28 5.26 -18.61 -17.17
CA LYS A 28 6.03 -18.97 -18.36
C LYS A 28 5.34 -20.09 -19.11
N VAL A 29 4.94 -19.82 -20.35
CA VAL A 29 4.40 -20.83 -21.27
C VAL A 29 5.56 -21.59 -21.94
N VAL A 30 5.55 -22.92 -21.81
CA VAL A 30 6.61 -23.81 -22.30
C VAL A 30 6.18 -24.45 -23.63
N TYR A 31 6.27 -23.68 -24.71
CA TYR A 31 5.71 -24.04 -26.02
C TYR A 31 6.17 -25.40 -26.59
N ASN A 32 7.40 -25.83 -26.33
CA ASN A 32 7.89 -27.12 -26.82
C ASN A 32 7.17 -28.32 -26.18
N GLN A 33 6.61 -28.17 -24.97
CA GLN A 33 5.84 -29.21 -24.27
C GLN A 33 4.36 -29.26 -24.67
N ILE A 34 3.88 -28.26 -25.40
CA ILE A 34 2.49 -28.17 -25.86
C ILE A 34 2.34 -28.99 -27.14
N SER A 35 1.24 -29.75 -27.25
CA SER A 35 0.87 -30.45 -28.48
C SER A 35 0.91 -29.49 -29.68
N SER A 36 1.51 -29.92 -30.79
CA SER A 36 1.74 -29.06 -31.96
C SER A 36 0.46 -28.42 -32.48
N THR A 37 -0.66 -29.15 -32.42
CA THR A 37 -1.99 -28.67 -32.88
C THR A 37 -2.69 -27.75 -31.87
N LYS A 38 -2.11 -27.50 -30.70
CA LYS A 38 -2.73 -26.75 -29.59
C LYS A 38 -1.94 -25.51 -29.17
N GLN A 39 -0.83 -25.18 -29.83
CA GLN A 39 -0.03 -24.00 -29.46
C GLN A 39 -0.80 -22.68 -29.56
N SER A 40 -1.70 -22.55 -30.54
CA SER A 40 -2.55 -21.37 -30.71
C SER A 40 -3.53 -21.13 -29.55
N GLN A 41 -3.79 -22.13 -28.71
CA GLN A 41 -4.63 -22.00 -27.51
C GLN A 41 -3.98 -21.19 -26.39
N PHE A 42 -2.69 -20.86 -26.52
CA PHE A 42 -1.90 -20.09 -25.55
C PHE A 42 -1.55 -18.69 -26.07
N SER A 43 -2.22 -18.21 -27.11
CA SER A 43 -2.04 -16.85 -27.62
C SER A 43 -2.47 -15.81 -26.58
N LYS A 44 -1.72 -14.70 -26.47
CA LYS A 44 -2.14 -13.55 -25.66
C LYS A 44 -3.25 -12.79 -26.37
N GLN A 45 -4.16 -12.24 -25.59
CA GLN A 45 -5.02 -11.15 -25.99
C GLN A 45 -4.22 -9.83 -25.98
N ASN A 46 -4.87 -8.75 -26.39
CA ASN A 46 -4.33 -7.40 -26.32
C ASN A 46 -5.20 -6.52 -25.40
N TRP A 47 -4.65 -5.39 -24.94
CA TRP A 47 -5.37 -4.43 -24.09
C TRP A 47 -6.48 -3.66 -24.82
N VAL A 48 -6.50 -3.69 -26.16
CA VAL A 48 -7.60 -3.09 -26.94
C VAL A 48 -8.88 -3.88 -26.75
N ASN A 49 -8.77 -5.21 -26.71
CA ASN A 49 -9.90 -6.14 -26.66
C ASN A 49 -10.12 -6.73 -25.26
N THR A 50 -9.25 -6.42 -24.28
CA THR A 50 -9.29 -6.98 -22.92
C THR A 50 -9.21 -5.87 -21.90
N LYS A 51 -10.07 -5.94 -20.87
CA LYS A 51 -10.07 -5.02 -19.74
C LYS A 51 -9.87 -5.80 -18.44
N SER A 52 -8.88 -5.40 -17.64
CA SER A 52 -8.64 -5.95 -16.30
C SER A 52 -9.51 -5.29 -15.22
N TYR A 53 -10.05 -4.10 -15.51
CA TYR A 53 -10.81 -3.29 -14.54
C TYR A 53 -10.03 -2.99 -13.25
N GLY A 54 -8.70 -2.88 -13.33
CA GLY A 54 -7.84 -2.65 -12.17
C GLY A 54 -7.75 -3.87 -11.23
N VAL A 55 -8.10 -5.07 -11.71
CA VAL A 55 -7.91 -6.33 -10.99
C VAL A 55 -6.62 -6.99 -11.47
N ASP A 56 -5.71 -7.26 -10.54
CA ASP A 56 -4.41 -7.84 -10.84
C ASP A 56 -4.54 -9.31 -11.31
N TYR A 57 -3.47 -9.86 -11.88
CA TYR A 57 -3.45 -11.25 -12.38
C TYR A 57 -3.68 -12.27 -11.26
N ASP A 58 -4.72 -13.09 -11.37
CA ASP A 58 -5.04 -14.09 -10.34
C ASP A 58 -4.68 -15.51 -10.79
N VAL A 59 -3.53 -16.00 -10.32
CA VAL A 59 -3.07 -17.36 -10.62
C VAL A 59 -4.09 -18.42 -10.16
N GLY A 60 -4.87 -18.14 -9.12
CA GLY A 60 -5.92 -19.04 -8.61
C GLY A 60 -7.29 -18.90 -9.28
N SER A 61 -7.40 -18.08 -10.32
CA SER A 61 -8.63 -17.90 -11.07
C SER A 61 -9.17 -19.24 -11.59
N VAL A 62 -10.50 -19.42 -11.50
CA VAL A 62 -11.15 -20.57 -12.14
C VAL A 62 -11.01 -20.52 -13.66
N MET A 63 -10.80 -19.34 -14.24
CA MET A 63 -10.56 -19.10 -15.66
C MET A 63 -9.11 -19.39 -16.07
N HIS A 64 -8.21 -19.73 -15.13
CA HIS A 64 -6.86 -20.10 -15.48
C HIS A 64 -6.78 -21.53 -16.03
N TYR A 65 -5.94 -21.78 -17.03
CA TYR A 65 -5.59 -23.14 -17.47
C TYR A 65 -4.80 -23.91 -16.40
N HIS A 66 -4.91 -25.23 -16.43
CA HIS A 66 -4.06 -26.11 -15.65
C HIS A 66 -2.62 -26.05 -16.15
N SER A 67 -1.66 -26.28 -15.24
CA SER A 67 -0.22 -26.27 -15.53
C SER A 67 0.24 -27.31 -16.57
N LYS A 68 -0.61 -28.28 -16.89
CA LYS A 68 -0.38 -29.37 -17.86
C LYS A 68 -1.38 -29.38 -19.02
N SER A 69 -2.17 -28.32 -19.19
CA SER A 69 -3.12 -28.22 -20.29
C SER A 69 -2.41 -28.48 -21.62
N PHE A 70 -2.97 -29.36 -22.45
CA PHE A 70 -2.47 -29.72 -23.78
C PHE A 70 -1.02 -30.22 -23.85
N THR A 71 -0.52 -30.84 -22.78
CA THR A 71 0.83 -31.41 -22.72
C THR A 71 1.03 -32.59 -23.68
N LYS A 72 2.22 -32.71 -24.29
CA LYS A 72 2.63 -33.86 -25.13
C LYS A 72 2.93 -35.13 -24.32
N ALA A 73 3.52 -34.98 -23.14
CA ALA A 73 4.13 -36.08 -22.39
C ALA A 73 3.96 -35.94 -20.87
N GLY A 74 2.87 -35.30 -20.42
CA GLY A 74 2.60 -35.09 -18.99
C GLY A 74 3.50 -34.05 -18.31
N GLN A 75 4.33 -33.34 -19.08
CA GLN A 75 5.19 -32.25 -18.63
C GLN A 75 4.39 -30.95 -18.43
N LEU A 76 4.94 -30.03 -17.63
CA LEU A 76 4.34 -28.71 -17.42
C LEU A 76 4.40 -27.89 -18.71
N THR A 77 3.24 -27.41 -19.16
CA THR A 77 3.07 -26.46 -20.27
C THR A 77 2.98 -25.02 -19.78
N ILE A 78 2.54 -24.80 -18.54
CA ILE A 78 2.58 -23.51 -17.86
C ILE A 78 3.31 -23.65 -16.53
N LYS A 79 4.38 -22.88 -16.37
CA LYS A 79 5.12 -22.76 -15.11
C LYS A 79 4.81 -21.41 -14.47
N THR A 80 4.52 -21.36 -13.18
CA THR A 80 4.41 -20.09 -12.47
C THR A 80 5.81 -19.52 -12.24
N ILE A 81 5.98 -18.19 -12.32
CA ILE A 81 7.28 -17.55 -12.04
C ILE A 81 7.64 -17.73 -10.57
N ASN A 82 6.68 -17.47 -9.67
CA ASN A 82 6.79 -17.89 -8.29
C ASN A 82 6.38 -19.37 -8.17
N PRO A 83 7.28 -20.30 -7.82
CA PRO A 83 7.00 -21.73 -7.77
C PRO A 83 5.98 -22.12 -6.69
N LEU A 84 5.79 -21.29 -5.64
CA LEU A 84 4.78 -21.54 -4.59
C LEU A 84 3.36 -21.61 -5.15
N TYR A 85 3.11 -20.92 -6.25
CA TYR A 85 1.81 -20.89 -6.93
C TYR A 85 1.55 -22.06 -7.86
N GLN A 86 2.54 -22.94 -8.07
CA GLN A 86 2.44 -24.00 -9.07
C GLN A 86 1.34 -25.02 -8.75
N ARG A 87 0.92 -25.11 -7.48
CA ARG A 87 -0.23 -25.92 -7.01
C ARG A 87 -1.55 -25.15 -6.96
N THR A 88 -1.51 -23.82 -7.00
CA THR A 88 -2.69 -22.94 -6.99
C THR A 88 -3.34 -22.87 -8.37
N ILE A 89 -2.52 -22.83 -9.42
CA ILE A 89 -2.92 -22.65 -10.81
C ILE A 89 -3.88 -23.72 -11.33
N GLY A 90 -4.91 -23.29 -12.05
CA GLY A 90 -5.84 -24.18 -12.76
C GLY A 90 -6.79 -24.97 -11.86
N GLN A 91 -7.06 -24.45 -10.65
CA GLN A 91 -8.09 -24.98 -9.77
C GLN A 91 -9.48 -24.97 -10.45
N ARG A 92 -10.34 -25.91 -10.07
CA ARG A 92 -11.72 -26.05 -10.57
C ARG A 92 -12.73 -26.27 -9.43
N VAL A 93 -12.43 -25.71 -8.26
CA VAL A 93 -13.23 -25.88 -7.04
C VAL A 93 -14.31 -24.79 -6.98
N ALA A 94 -13.90 -23.52 -6.97
CA ALA A 94 -14.79 -22.36 -6.80
C ALA A 94 -14.27 -21.14 -7.55
N LEU A 95 -15.10 -20.10 -7.68
CA LEU A 95 -14.66 -18.77 -8.14
C LEU A 95 -13.73 -18.16 -7.10
N SER A 96 -12.63 -17.56 -7.55
CA SER A 96 -11.79 -16.74 -6.68
C SER A 96 -12.47 -15.39 -6.38
N PHE A 97 -11.95 -14.66 -5.40
CA PHE A 97 -12.43 -13.30 -5.13
C PHE A 97 -12.20 -12.38 -6.33
N ALA A 98 -11.06 -12.50 -7.01
CA ALA A 98 -10.74 -11.74 -8.22
C ALA A 98 -11.68 -12.06 -9.38
N ASP A 99 -12.05 -13.33 -9.59
CA ASP A 99 -13.05 -13.74 -10.60
C ASP A 99 -14.39 -13.00 -10.40
N VAL A 100 -14.83 -12.91 -9.14
CA VAL A 100 -16.09 -12.21 -8.80
C VAL A 100 -15.93 -10.70 -8.90
N LYS A 101 -14.77 -10.16 -8.50
CA LYS A 101 -14.46 -8.72 -8.59
C LYS A 101 -14.49 -8.26 -10.05
N VAL A 102 -13.78 -8.93 -10.95
CA VAL A 102 -13.75 -8.53 -12.37
C VAL A 102 -15.13 -8.62 -13.01
N ALA A 103 -15.92 -9.64 -12.68
CA ALA A 103 -17.30 -9.76 -13.15
C ALA A 103 -18.21 -8.62 -12.65
N ASN A 104 -18.10 -8.26 -11.38
CA ASN A 104 -18.85 -7.14 -10.82
C ASN A 104 -18.41 -5.78 -11.38
N MET A 105 -17.10 -5.57 -11.60
CA MET A 105 -16.62 -4.33 -12.22
C MET A 105 -17.06 -4.21 -13.68
N ALA A 106 -17.14 -5.33 -14.41
CA ALA A 106 -17.60 -5.32 -15.80
C ALA A 106 -19.11 -5.06 -15.94
N TYR A 107 -19.94 -5.66 -15.07
CA TYR A 107 -21.39 -5.73 -15.27
C TYR A 107 -22.23 -5.01 -14.20
N CYS A 108 -21.62 -4.61 -13.10
CA CYS A 108 -22.31 -3.98 -11.97
C CYS A 108 -21.70 -2.64 -11.54
N ALA A 109 -20.72 -2.11 -12.27
CA ALA A 109 -20.18 -0.77 -12.03
C ALA A 109 -21.29 0.30 -12.11
N GLY A 110 -21.26 1.26 -11.19
CA GLY A 110 -22.22 2.37 -11.14
C GLY A 110 -23.58 2.05 -10.52
N LYS A 111 -23.81 0.83 -10.00
CA LYS A 111 -25.04 0.51 -9.25
C LYS A 111 -25.16 1.22 -7.91
N CYS A 112 -24.01 1.51 -7.30
CA CYS A 112 -23.94 2.25 -6.06
C CYS A 112 -23.71 3.73 -6.33
N PRO A 113 -24.34 4.63 -5.54
CA PRO A 113 -24.02 6.04 -5.60
C PRO A 113 -22.54 6.24 -5.26
N GLN A 114 -21.95 7.31 -5.80
CA GLN A 114 -20.58 7.67 -5.46
C GLN A 114 -20.42 7.69 -3.94
N PRO A 115 -19.39 7.02 -3.38
CA PRO A 115 -19.23 6.94 -1.94
C PRO A 115 -19.13 8.37 -1.40
N SER A 116 -20.00 8.72 -0.45
CA SER A 116 -19.83 9.97 0.29
C SER A 116 -18.45 9.97 0.93
N SER A 117 -17.78 11.11 1.03
CA SER A 117 -16.49 11.25 1.74
C SER A 117 -16.51 10.76 3.20
N LEU A 118 -17.70 10.51 3.75
CA LEU A 118 -17.92 9.97 5.10
C LEU A 118 -17.83 8.43 5.18
N LEU A 119 -17.85 7.70 4.05
CA LEU A 119 -17.80 6.24 4.08
C LEU A 119 -16.34 5.77 4.17
N LYS A 120 -16.03 4.91 5.14
CA LYS A 120 -14.70 4.28 5.23
C LYS A 120 -14.41 3.45 3.96
N PRO A 121 -13.18 3.50 3.42
CA PRO A 121 -12.80 2.68 2.27
C PRO A 121 -12.76 1.20 2.65
N CYS A 122 -13.02 0.33 1.67
CA CYS A 122 -12.85 -1.11 1.84
C CYS A 122 -11.37 -1.45 2.01
N LEU A 123 -11.04 -2.26 3.01
CA LEU A 123 -9.67 -2.66 3.32
C LEU A 123 -9.29 -3.96 2.60
N HIS A 124 -7.97 -4.24 2.60
CA HIS A 124 -7.39 -5.50 2.13
C HIS A 124 -7.72 -5.92 0.68
N GLY A 125 -8.10 -4.97 -0.19
CA GLY A 125 -8.52 -5.26 -1.57
C GLY A 125 -10.02 -5.51 -1.75
N GLY A 126 -10.79 -5.38 -0.67
CA GLY A 126 -12.24 -5.34 -0.72
C GLY A 126 -12.76 -4.23 -1.64
N TYR A 127 -14.02 -4.35 -2.08
CA TYR A 127 -14.68 -3.32 -2.88
C TYR A 127 -16.16 -3.23 -2.50
N GLN A 128 -16.80 -2.10 -2.82
CA GLN A 128 -18.21 -1.86 -2.50
C GLN A 128 -19.09 -2.97 -3.10
N ASP A 129 -19.94 -3.59 -2.27
CA ASP A 129 -20.83 -4.66 -2.72
C ASP A 129 -21.92 -4.07 -3.63
N PRO A 130 -21.98 -4.44 -4.93
CA PRO A 130 -22.96 -3.87 -5.85
C PRO A 130 -24.42 -4.26 -5.54
N LYS A 131 -24.63 -5.18 -4.59
CA LYS A 131 -25.96 -5.52 -4.06
C LYS A 131 -26.29 -4.84 -2.74
N ALA A 132 -25.30 -4.26 -2.06
CA ALA A 132 -25.41 -3.65 -0.74
C ALA A 132 -24.35 -2.54 -0.60
N CYS A 133 -24.69 -1.33 -1.06
CA CYS A 133 -23.74 -0.23 -1.24
C CYS A 133 -23.17 0.35 0.05
N ASP A 134 -23.72 -0.03 1.20
CA ASP A 134 -23.30 0.35 2.54
C ASP A 134 -22.21 -0.56 3.13
N ARG A 135 -21.82 -1.62 2.41
CA ARG A 135 -20.78 -2.56 2.85
C ARG A 135 -19.85 -2.98 1.73
N CYS A 136 -18.73 -3.56 2.14
CA CYS A 136 -17.74 -4.13 1.26
C CYS A 136 -17.99 -5.62 1.03
N ARG A 137 -17.67 -6.06 -0.19
CA ARG A 137 -17.42 -7.47 -0.47
C ARG A 137 -15.95 -7.76 -0.16
N CYS A 138 -15.72 -8.73 0.72
CA CYS A 138 -14.39 -8.99 1.28
C CYS A 138 -13.66 -10.16 0.60
N PRO A 139 -12.31 -10.08 0.51
CA PRO A 139 -11.49 -11.21 0.11
C PRO A 139 -11.70 -12.42 1.01
N ASP A 140 -11.46 -13.62 0.47
CA ASP A 140 -11.64 -14.87 1.23
C ASP A 140 -10.79 -14.85 2.52
N GLY A 141 -11.45 -15.15 3.64
CA GLY A 141 -10.88 -15.11 4.98
C GLY A 141 -11.04 -13.80 5.75
N LEU A 142 -11.61 -12.77 5.13
CA LEU A 142 -11.96 -11.50 5.77
C LEU A 142 -13.48 -11.26 5.75
N ALA A 143 -13.95 -10.46 6.69
CA ALA A 143 -15.34 -10.12 6.91
C ALA A 143 -15.47 -8.73 7.53
N GLY A 144 -16.68 -8.39 7.97
CA GLY A 144 -17.02 -7.06 8.46
C GLY A 144 -17.50 -6.13 7.34
N THR A 145 -18.05 -4.99 7.73
CA THR A 145 -18.59 -4.00 6.78
C THR A 145 -17.49 -3.44 5.87
N TYR A 146 -16.24 -3.35 6.35
CA TYR A 146 -15.13 -2.75 5.63
C TYR A 146 -13.97 -3.72 5.36
N CYS A 147 -14.19 -5.03 5.55
CA CYS A 147 -13.16 -6.07 5.41
C CYS A 147 -12.02 -5.93 6.41
N ASP A 148 -12.32 -5.38 7.57
CA ASP A 148 -11.44 -5.09 8.70
C ASP A 148 -11.42 -6.20 9.76
N GLN A 149 -12.22 -7.24 9.57
CA GLN A 149 -12.35 -8.35 10.51
C GLN A 149 -11.93 -9.67 9.85
N VAL A 150 -11.47 -10.61 10.66
CA VAL A 150 -11.23 -11.99 10.22
C VAL A 150 -12.57 -12.71 10.06
N ALA A 151 -12.74 -13.44 8.96
CA ALA A 151 -13.96 -14.21 8.74
C ALA A 151 -14.13 -15.29 9.82
N PRO A 152 -15.31 -15.41 10.45
CA PRO A 152 -15.55 -16.41 11.47
C PRO A 152 -15.44 -17.82 10.89
N PRO A 153 -15.04 -18.81 11.69
CA PRO A 153 -14.96 -20.20 11.23
C PRO A 153 -16.36 -20.79 10.99
N LYS A 154 -16.44 -21.83 10.14
CA LYS A 154 -17.71 -22.50 9.82
C LYS A 154 -18.14 -23.59 10.79
N ILE A 155 -17.20 -24.29 11.45
CA ILE A 155 -17.49 -25.49 12.25
C ILE A 155 -16.85 -25.39 13.64
N ALA A 156 -15.53 -25.63 13.77
CA ALA A 156 -14.83 -25.47 15.05
C ALA A 156 -14.34 -24.03 15.27
N GLU A 157 -14.19 -23.61 16.54
CA GLU A 157 -13.50 -22.36 16.90
C GLU A 157 -12.02 -22.44 16.47
N CYS A 158 -11.70 -21.80 15.35
CA CYS A 158 -10.36 -21.67 14.82
C CYS A 158 -10.24 -20.39 14.00
N GLY A 159 -9.00 -19.95 13.79
CA GLY A 159 -8.76 -18.65 13.16
C GLY A 159 -8.67 -17.52 14.18
N GLY A 160 -8.85 -16.30 13.71
CA GLY A 160 -8.74 -15.07 14.49
C GLY A 160 -7.46 -14.28 14.20
N GLU A 161 -7.30 -13.17 14.92
CA GLU A 161 -6.08 -12.36 14.84
C GLU A 161 -5.01 -12.89 15.79
N VAL A 162 -3.77 -12.94 15.32
CA VAL A 162 -2.60 -13.31 16.14
C VAL A 162 -1.46 -12.33 15.87
N ILE A 163 -0.65 -12.04 16.89
CA ILE A 163 0.42 -11.05 16.79
C ILE A 163 1.77 -11.75 16.65
N ALA A 164 2.46 -11.53 15.53
CA ALA A 164 3.82 -12.01 15.34
C ALA A 164 4.80 -11.19 16.18
N GLU A 165 5.48 -11.84 17.12
CA GLU A 165 6.56 -11.22 17.89
C GLU A 165 7.91 -11.37 17.16
N SER A 166 8.84 -10.46 17.46
CA SER A 166 10.22 -10.55 16.97
C SER A 166 10.87 -11.87 17.40
N MET A 167 11.74 -12.40 16.55
CA MET A 167 12.41 -13.68 16.80
C MET A 167 13.42 -13.60 17.96
N ASN A 168 12.94 -13.69 19.20
CA ASN A 168 13.78 -14.09 20.32
C ASN A 168 13.94 -15.61 20.26
N THR A 169 15.19 -16.09 20.34
CA THR A 169 15.66 -17.45 19.98
C THR A 169 15.03 -18.65 20.71
N VAL A 170 13.88 -18.50 21.37
CA VAL A 170 13.26 -19.55 22.18
C VAL A 170 11.75 -19.76 21.92
N HIS A 171 11.00 -18.80 21.35
CA HIS A 171 9.54 -18.98 21.14
C HIS A 171 9.06 -18.34 19.83
N SER A 172 9.14 -19.07 18.71
CA SER A 172 8.28 -18.75 17.57
C SER A 172 6.87 -19.23 17.87
N GLN A 173 5.89 -18.33 17.73
CA GLN A 173 4.48 -18.64 17.89
C GLN A 173 4.03 -19.59 16.77
N SER A 174 2.94 -20.33 16.99
CA SER A 174 2.43 -21.26 15.99
C SER A 174 0.91 -21.25 15.88
N ILE A 175 0.43 -21.42 14.64
CA ILE A 175 -0.95 -21.76 14.34
C ILE A 175 -1.04 -23.24 13.97
N GLU A 176 -2.16 -23.86 14.34
CA GLU A 176 -2.43 -25.28 14.11
C GLU A 176 -3.83 -25.45 13.51
N SER A 177 -3.99 -26.46 12.66
CA SER A 177 -5.32 -26.90 12.25
C SER A 177 -6.14 -27.38 13.47
N PRO A 178 -7.47 -27.23 13.48
CA PRO A 178 -8.31 -27.80 14.53
C PRO A 178 -8.03 -29.29 14.74
N GLY A 179 -7.95 -29.73 16.00
CA GLY A 179 -7.67 -31.12 16.32
C GLY A 179 -6.29 -31.63 15.85
N TYR A 180 -5.30 -30.74 15.66
CA TYR A 180 -3.94 -31.12 15.24
C TYR A 180 -3.35 -32.26 16.09
N ASN A 181 -3.43 -32.14 17.42
CA ASN A 181 -2.95 -33.16 18.36
C ASN A 181 -3.75 -34.47 18.30
N LEU A 182 -5.02 -34.40 17.90
CA LEU A 182 -5.88 -35.57 17.65
C LEU A 182 -5.61 -36.17 16.26
N GLY A 183 -4.84 -35.46 15.43
CA GLY A 183 -4.55 -35.81 14.06
C GLY A 183 -5.75 -35.67 13.13
N GLN A 184 -6.75 -34.84 13.42
CA GLN A 184 -7.86 -34.66 12.46
C GLN A 184 -8.56 -33.32 12.65
N TYR A 185 -8.79 -32.62 11.54
CA TYR A 185 -9.76 -31.52 11.44
C TYR A 185 -11.05 -32.03 10.78
N ASP A 186 -12.18 -31.37 11.06
CA ASP A 186 -13.49 -31.76 10.55
C ASP A 186 -13.67 -31.50 9.04
N ASN A 187 -14.56 -32.27 8.43
CA ASN A 187 -14.98 -32.02 7.05
C ASN A 187 -15.83 -30.73 7.00
N GLY A 188 -15.57 -29.86 6.03
CA GLY A 188 -16.18 -28.55 5.94
C GLY A 188 -15.48 -27.48 6.80
N GLN A 189 -14.37 -27.82 7.45
CA GLN A 189 -13.64 -26.88 8.28
C GLN A 189 -13.05 -25.74 7.44
N GLU A 190 -13.36 -24.52 7.83
CA GLU A 190 -12.78 -23.29 7.29
C GLU A 190 -12.26 -22.45 8.44
N CYS A 191 -10.97 -22.15 8.41
CA CYS A 191 -10.29 -21.32 9.40
C CYS A 191 -9.55 -20.20 8.68
N SER A 192 -9.51 -19.02 9.28
CA SER A 192 -8.79 -17.88 8.73
C SER A 192 -8.00 -17.22 9.85
N TRP A 193 -6.69 -17.08 9.72
CA TRP A 193 -5.82 -16.41 10.68
C TRP A 193 -5.21 -15.17 10.06
N LEU A 194 -5.43 -14.01 10.66
CA LEU A 194 -4.73 -12.78 10.29
C LEU A 194 -3.56 -12.58 11.26
N ILE A 195 -2.36 -12.80 10.76
CA ILE A 195 -1.12 -12.63 11.52
C ILE A 195 -0.63 -11.20 11.30
N LYS A 196 -0.49 -10.43 12.39
CA LYS A 196 -0.03 -9.04 12.36
C LYS A 196 1.34 -8.91 13.02
N ALA A 197 2.32 -8.37 12.30
CA ALA A 197 3.62 -7.97 12.82
C ALA A 197 3.57 -6.49 13.28
N PRO A 198 4.54 -6.05 14.11
CA PRO A 198 4.75 -4.63 14.38
C PRO A 198 4.99 -3.84 13.09
N ALA A 199 4.69 -2.54 13.10
CA ALA A 199 4.99 -1.65 11.98
C ALA A 199 6.50 -1.65 11.67
N GLY A 200 6.86 -1.62 10.38
CA GLY A 200 8.25 -1.77 9.91
C GLY A 200 8.76 -3.20 9.97
N SER A 201 7.88 -4.18 10.19
CA SER A 201 8.21 -5.60 10.16
C SER A 201 7.25 -6.36 9.26
N ARG A 202 7.74 -7.48 8.73
CA ARG A 202 6.97 -8.47 7.98
C ARG A 202 6.76 -9.73 8.80
N VAL A 203 5.74 -10.50 8.44
CA VAL A 203 5.50 -11.85 8.96
C VAL A 203 6.29 -12.84 8.13
N VAL A 204 7.05 -13.69 8.81
CA VAL A 204 7.67 -14.88 8.22
C VAL A 204 6.96 -16.11 8.75
N LEU A 205 6.53 -17.00 7.86
CA LEU A 205 5.83 -18.23 8.18
C LEU A 205 6.46 -19.45 7.51
N TYR A 206 6.54 -20.56 8.24
CA TYR A 206 7.02 -21.83 7.71
C TYR A 206 6.32 -23.00 8.40
N PHE A 207 6.10 -24.09 7.66
CA PHE A 207 5.46 -25.28 8.19
C PHE A 207 6.46 -26.14 8.97
N VAL A 208 6.01 -26.73 10.07
CA VAL A 208 6.83 -27.58 10.94
C VAL A 208 6.10 -28.88 11.28
N ASP A 209 6.85 -29.80 11.88
CA ASP A 209 6.35 -31.08 12.36
C ASP A 209 5.60 -31.85 11.25
N THR A 210 4.44 -32.41 11.58
CA THR A 210 3.63 -33.15 10.62
C THR A 210 2.77 -32.21 9.78
N PHE A 211 2.92 -32.29 8.46
CA PHE A 211 2.02 -31.66 7.50
C PHE A 211 1.27 -32.71 6.68
N ARG A 212 -0.05 -32.77 6.86
CA ARG A 212 -0.94 -33.69 6.16
C ARG A 212 -2.24 -32.98 5.81
N VAL A 213 -2.28 -32.38 4.62
CA VAL A 213 -3.45 -31.69 4.09
C VAL A 213 -3.93 -32.44 2.85
N PHE A 214 -5.20 -32.81 2.83
CA PHE A 214 -5.73 -33.82 1.91
C PHE A 214 -5.56 -33.47 0.42
N ILE A 215 -5.03 -34.43 -0.34
CA ILE A 215 -4.84 -34.37 -1.79
C ILE A 215 -5.52 -35.56 -2.47
N THR A 216 -6.04 -35.37 -3.68
CA THR A 216 -6.52 -36.47 -4.53
C THR A 216 -5.58 -36.73 -5.70
N ALA A 217 -5.64 -37.94 -6.25
CA ALA A 217 -5.18 -38.20 -7.59
C ALA A 217 -6.20 -37.62 -8.58
N SER A 218 -5.75 -36.77 -9.49
CA SER A 218 -6.51 -36.26 -10.64
C SER A 218 -5.84 -36.75 -11.93
N SER A 219 -6.62 -36.83 -13.02
CA SER A 219 -6.14 -37.19 -14.36
C SER A 219 -5.00 -36.28 -14.86
N ASN A 220 -4.88 -35.06 -14.30
CA ASN A 220 -3.83 -34.10 -14.65
C ASN A 220 -2.71 -34.00 -13.59
N GLY A 221 -2.68 -34.86 -12.56
CA GLY A 221 -1.70 -34.85 -11.47
C GLY A 221 -2.34 -34.86 -10.07
N LYS A 222 -1.56 -34.61 -9.01
CA LYS A 222 -2.10 -34.46 -7.64
C LYS A 222 -2.70 -33.06 -7.49
N SER A 223 -4.00 -32.98 -7.19
CA SER A 223 -4.68 -31.69 -6.94
C SER A 223 -4.90 -31.48 -5.45
N CYS A 224 -4.80 -30.23 -4.99
CA CYS A 224 -5.18 -29.85 -3.64
C CYS A 224 -6.70 -29.90 -3.52
N PHE A 225 -7.21 -30.83 -2.72
CA PHE A 225 -8.65 -30.95 -2.46
C PHE A 225 -9.02 -30.22 -1.18
N HIS A 226 -8.16 -30.35 -0.17
CA HIS A 226 -8.03 -29.38 0.91
C HIS A 226 -6.73 -28.61 0.70
N TRP A 227 -6.66 -27.41 1.24
CA TRP A 227 -5.46 -26.61 1.15
C TRP A 227 -5.31 -25.67 2.34
N VAL A 228 -4.05 -25.32 2.60
CA VAL A 228 -3.69 -24.12 3.33
C VAL A 228 -3.29 -23.07 2.29
N GLU A 229 -3.99 -21.94 2.25
CA GLU A 229 -3.65 -20.80 1.39
C GLU A 229 -2.95 -19.73 2.23
N VAL A 230 -1.85 -19.18 1.74
CA VAL A 230 -1.11 -18.11 2.42
C VAL A 230 -1.14 -16.85 1.57
N LYS A 231 -1.90 -15.84 1.97
CA LYS A 231 -1.97 -14.52 1.32
C LYS A 231 -0.98 -13.58 2.01
N TYR A 232 0.21 -13.46 1.42
CA TYR A 232 1.35 -12.72 1.95
C TYR A 232 1.49 -11.30 1.39
N LYS A 233 0.79 -11.00 0.28
CA LYS A 233 0.80 -9.67 -0.34
C LYS A 233 0.01 -8.66 0.48
N ASN A 234 0.29 -7.36 0.32
CA ASN A 234 -0.45 -6.31 1.02
C ASN A 234 -1.94 -6.29 0.62
N ASN A 235 -2.21 -6.34 -0.69
CA ASN A 235 -3.56 -6.56 -1.23
C ASN A 235 -3.93 -8.05 -1.12
N LYS A 236 -5.02 -8.37 -0.40
CA LYS A 236 -5.48 -9.75 -0.16
C LYS A 236 -6.49 -10.24 -1.21
N GLU A 237 -6.79 -9.46 -2.26
CA GLU A 237 -7.75 -9.82 -3.31
C GLU A 237 -7.34 -11.04 -4.14
N GLN A 238 -6.04 -11.17 -4.42
CA GLN A 238 -5.49 -12.27 -5.23
C GLN A 238 -5.48 -13.57 -4.44
N THR A 239 -5.64 -14.70 -5.13
CA THR A 239 -5.44 -16.02 -4.51
C THR A 239 -3.98 -16.16 -4.07
N GLY A 240 -3.73 -16.72 -2.88
CA GLY A 240 -2.38 -17.01 -2.41
C GLY A 240 -1.82 -18.36 -2.92
N PRO A 241 -0.53 -18.67 -2.68
CA PRO A 241 0.00 -20.02 -2.80
C PRO A 241 -0.78 -21.02 -1.93
N ARG A 242 -1.08 -22.20 -2.50
CA ARG A 242 -1.81 -23.28 -1.84
C ARG A 242 -0.90 -24.46 -1.54
N PHE A 243 -0.87 -24.84 -0.27
CA PHE A 243 -0.11 -25.96 0.25
C PHE A 243 -1.02 -27.13 0.56
N CYS A 244 -0.63 -28.31 0.06
CA CYS A 244 -1.34 -29.55 0.28
C CYS A 244 -0.39 -30.74 0.07
N GLY A 245 -0.71 -31.90 0.66
CA GLY A 245 0.10 -33.11 0.56
C GLY A 245 0.42 -33.72 1.91
N TYR A 246 1.37 -34.66 1.90
CA TYR A 246 1.77 -35.44 3.09
C TYR A 246 3.23 -35.17 3.50
N SER A 247 3.88 -34.22 2.84
CA SER A 247 5.23 -33.77 3.13
C SER A 247 5.17 -32.33 3.59
N THR A 248 5.88 -32.02 4.66
CA THR A 248 6.03 -30.65 5.17
C THR A 248 6.72 -29.79 4.12
N PRO A 249 6.08 -28.69 3.65
CA PRO A 249 6.73 -27.75 2.74
C PRO A 249 8.00 -27.19 3.38
N SER A 250 9.08 -27.15 2.62
CA SER A 250 10.37 -26.62 3.08
C SER A 250 10.47 -25.10 2.92
N GLU A 251 9.59 -24.53 2.11
CA GLU A 251 9.60 -23.12 1.78
C GLU A 251 9.05 -22.27 2.93
N ARG A 252 9.79 -21.20 3.25
CA ARG A 252 9.27 -20.11 4.08
C ARG A 252 8.53 -19.10 3.20
N VAL A 253 7.47 -18.51 3.74
CA VAL A 253 6.70 -17.45 3.08
C VAL A 253 6.90 -16.16 3.88
N GLU A 254 7.23 -15.09 3.19
CA GLU A 254 7.48 -13.76 3.75
C GLU A 254 6.38 -12.82 3.23
N SER A 255 5.76 -12.04 4.11
CA SER A 255 4.80 -11.02 3.67
C SER A 255 5.48 -9.77 3.12
N GLU A 256 4.78 -9.08 2.21
CA GLU A 256 5.24 -7.79 1.63
C GLU A 256 5.13 -6.63 2.63
N GLY A 257 4.37 -6.80 3.71
CA GLY A 257 4.22 -5.82 4.78
C GLY A 257 3.88 -6.50 6.10
N SER A 258 3.29 -5.78 7.04
CA SER A 258 3.08 -6.26 8.41
C SER A 258 1.94 -7.23 8.61
N GLU A 259 1.31 -7.73 7.55
CA GLU A 259 0.17 -8.63 7.67
C GLU A 259 0.22 -9.82 6.71
N MET A 260 -0.14 -10.99 7.24
CA MET A 260 -0.27 -12.23 6.47
C MET A 260 -1.58 -12.91 6.83
N LEU A 261 -2.35 -13.33 5.82
CA LEU A 261 -3.60 -14.05 6.01
C LEU A 261 -3.43 -15.52 5.63
N VAL A 262 -3.68 -16.43 6.57
CA VAL A 262 -3.56 -17.89 6.38
C VAL A 262 -4.94 -18.52 6.43
N LEU A 263 -5.28 -19.32 5.43
CA LEU A 263 -6.60 -19.91 5.27
C LEU A 263 -6.51 -21.43 5.23
N LEU A 264 -7.21 -22.13 6.11
CA LEU A 264 -7.50 -23.56 5.92
C LEU A 264 -8.86 -23.68 5.23
N ARG A 265 -8.92 -24.43 4.13
CA ARG A 265 -10.17 -24.76 3.44
C ARG A 265 -10.27 -26.27 3.25
N ALA A 266 -11.22 -26.88 3.92
CA ALA A 266 -11.47 -28.33 3.91
C ALA A 266 -12.93 -28.66 3.51
N ASN A 267 -13.42 -28.02 2.43
CA ASN A 267 -14.84 -28.03 2.03
C ASN A 267 -15.34 -29.33 1.36
N HIS A 268 -14.69 -30.47 1.60
CA HIS A 268 -15.12 -31.74 1.06
C HIS A 268 -15.06 -32.86 2.10
N THR A 269 -15.98 -33.82 2.00
CA THR A 269 -16.03 -34.99 2.86
C THR A 269 -14.94 -35.99 2.48
N VAL A 270 -13.99 -36.22 3.38
CA VAL A 270 -13.00 -37.31 3.26
C VAL A 270 -13.50 -38.51 4.07
N SER A 271 -13.58 -39.70 3.47
CA SER A 271 -13.93 -40.93 4.19
C SER A 271 -12.68 -41.70 4.64
N ARG A 272 -12.75 -42.19 5.90
CA ARG A 272 -11.81 -43.02 6.67
C ARG A 272 -10.46 -42.40 7.10
N TYR A 273 -10.36 -42.17 8.41
CA TYR A 273 -9.20 -42.27 9.31
C TYR A 273 -7.81 -42.08 8.68
N LYS A 274 -7.41 -40.83 8.45
CA LYS A 274 -6.00 -40.49 8.29
C LYS A 274 -5.68 -39.28 9.15
N ARG A 275 -4.47 -39.28 9.72
CA ARG A 275 -3.99 -38.13 10.48
C ARG A 275 -3.85 -36.93 9.52
N PHE A 276 -4.71 -35.92 9.64
CA PHE A 276 -4.66 -34.69 8.85
C PHE A 276 -4.45 -33.50 9.77
N GLY A 277 -3.73 -32.51 9.27
CA GLY A 277 -3.47 -31.26 9.96
C GLY A 277 -2.18 -30.62 9.51
N PHE A 278 -1.96 -29.41 10.01
CA PHE A 278 -0.70 -28.71 9.85
C PHE A 278 -0.39 -27.93 11.13
N LYS A 279 0.90 -27.71 11.33
CA LYS A 279 1.41 -26.71 12.25
C LYS A 279 2.32 -25.78 11.48
N ALA A 280 2.14 -24.49 11.66
CA ALA A 280 2.99 -23.46 11.06
C ALA A 280 3.51 -22.55 12.16
N ARG A 281 4.82 -22.31 12.15
CA ARG A 281 5.45 -21.32 13.01
C ARG A 281 5.56 -20.00 12.28
N PHE A 282 5.43 -18.91 13.03
CA PHE A 282 5.57 -17.57 12.50
C PHE A 282 6.26 -16.64 13.50
N TYR A 283 6.87 -15.59 12.96
CA TYR A 283 7.55 -14.52 13.72
C TYR A 283 7.61 -13.25 12.88
N ALA A 284 7.94 -12.12 13.53
CA ALA A 284 8.17 -10.85 12.87
C ALA A 284 9.66 -10.65 12.57
N GLU A 285 9.97 -10.25 11.34
CA GLU A 285 11.29 -9.76 10.93
C GLU A 285 11.19 -8.29 10.52
N PRO A 286 12.13 -7.41 10.92
CA PRO A 286 12.23 -6.06 10.36
C PRO A 286 12.32 -6.09 8.83
N ILE A 287 11.66 -5.14 8.17
CA ILE A 287 11.87 -4.85 6.75
C ILE A 287 12.99 -3.82 6.67
N ASP A 288 13.83 -3.94 5.64
CA ASP A 288 14.77 -2.91 5.24
C ASP A 288 14.38 -2.51 3.81
N GLU A 289 13.65 -1.40 3.72
CA GLU A 289 13.10 -0.87 2.48
C GLU A 289 14.23 -0.35 1.55
N CYS A 290 15.41 -0.09 2.10
CA CYS A 290 16.60 0.31 1.37
C CYS A 290 17.43 -0.86 0.81
N ALA A 291 17.14 -2.10 1.20
CA ALA A 291 17.91 -3.27 0.80
C ALA A 291 18.02 -3.49 -0.72
N ASN A 292 17.04 -3.00 -1.49
CA ASN A 292 17.01 -3.11 -2.96
C ASN A 292 17.52 -1.85 -3.67
N ALA A 293 18.12 -0.89 -2.96
CA ALA A 293 18.57 0.39 -3.48
C ALA A 293 17.51 1.10 -4.36
N PRO A 294 16.32 1.42 -3.79
CA PRO A 294 15.23 2.02 -4.56
C PRO A 294 15.55 3.43 -5.07
N CYS A 295 16.50 4.14 -4.44
CA CYS A 295 16.90 5.48 -4.82
C CYS A 295 17.83 5.49 -6.04
N GLY A 296 17.40 6.18 -7.09
CA GLY A 296 18.13 6.39 -8.34
C GLY A 296 19.20 7.47 -8.24
N ASN A 297 19.98 7.58 -9.32
CA ASN A 297 20.96 8.64 -9.55
C ASN A 297 22.01 8.83 -8.43
N GLY A 298 22.33 7.77 -7.69
CA GLY A 298 23.31 7.82 -6.61
C GLY A 298 22.81 8.50 -5.33
N SER A 299 21.50 8.71 -5.21
CA SER A 299 20.85 9.30 -4.04
C SER A 299 20.91 8.38 -2.81
N THR A 300 20.92 8.96 -1.61
CA THR A 300 21.02 8.19 -0.36
C THR A 300 19.63 7.67 0.04
N CYS A 301 19.52 6.37 0.31
CA CYS A 301 18.31 5.77 0.85
C CYS A 301 18.33 5.78 2.38
N ILE A 302 17.23 6.26 2.97
CA ILE A 302 16.96 6.22 4.41
C ILE A 302 15.78 5.29 4.65
N ASP A 303 16.02 4.25 5.41
CA ASP A 303 15.00 3.28 5.81
C ASP A 303 14.04 3.91 6.85
N ASP A 304 12.74 3.86 6.58
CA ASP A 304 11.66 4.40 7.43
C ASP A 304 10.69 3.26 7.83
N ILE A 305 9.70 3.55 8.67
CA ILE A 305 8.73 2.52 9.11
C ILE A 305 7.70 2.28 8.01
N ASN A 306 7.72 1.08 7.40
CA ASN A 306 6.84 0.70 6.28
C ASN A 306 7.02 1.59 5.04
N ASP A 307 8.14 2.30 4.93
CA ASP A 307 8.45 3.24 3.86
C ASP A 307 9.97 3.49 3.78
N TYR A 308 10.41 4.29 2.81
CA TYR A 308 11.78 4.80 2.74
C TYR A 308 11.79 6.25 2.28
N THR A 309 12.84 7.00 2.60
CA THR A 309 13.07 8.34 2.06
C THR A 309 14.34 8.33 1.21
N CYS A 310 14.25 8.80 -0.03
CA CYS A 310 15.45 9.09 -0.82
C CYS A 310 15.86 10.55 -0.63
N GLU A 311 17.11 10.78 -0.22
CA GLU A 311 17.73 12.10 -0.23
C GLU A 311 18.29 12.38 -1.63
N CYS A 312 17.49 13.07 -2.44
CA CYS A 312 17.83 13.35 -3.82
C CYS A 312 19.05 14.28 -3.92
N LEU A 313 19.96 13.94 -4.84
CA LEU A 313 21.02 14.85 -5.24
C LEU A 313 20.45 16.07 -5.98
N GLU A 314 21.22 17.15 -6.00
CA GLU A 314 20.84 18.39 -6.69
C GLU A 314 20.48 18.12 -8.15
N GLY A 315 19.35 18.68 -8.60
CA GLY A 315 18.83 18.46 -9.95
C GLY A 315 17.94 17.21 -10.11
N PHE A 316 17.68 16.45 -9.04
CA PHE A 316 16.75 15.30 -9.05
C PHE A 316 15.62 15.45 -8.03
N THR A 317 14.47 14.85 -8.36
CA THR A 317 13.24 14.85 -7.56
C THR A 317 12.48 13.53 -7.74
N GLY A 318 11.31 13.43 -7.11
CA GLY A 318 10.49 12.21 -7.09
C GLY A 318 10.83 11.30 -5.92
N LYS A 319 9.95 10.32 -5.64
CA LYS A 319 10.11 9.40 -4.50
C LYS A 319 11.41 8.60 -4.56
N ASN A 320 11.85 8.28 -5.78
CA ASN A 320 13.04 7.50 -6.04
C ASN A 320 14.20 8.36 -6.56
N CYS A 321 14.06 9.69 -6.60
CA CYS A 321 15.07 10.60 -7.18
C CYS A 321 15.45 10.24 -8.63
N ASP A 322 14.50 9.69 -9.38
CA ASP A 322 14.61 9.27 -10.77
C ASP A 322 14.09 10.32 -11.76
N GLU A 323 13.41 11.35 -11.26
CA GLU A 323 12.95 12.48 -12.05
C GLU A 323 14.01 13.58 -12.03
N GLN A 324 14.36 14.12 -13.20
CA GLN A 324 15.23 15.28 -13.29
C GLN A 324 14.39 16.54 -13.05
N ILE A 325 14.88 17.45 -12.22
CA ILE A 325 14.28 18.77 -12.06
C ILE A 325 14.51 19.52 -13.36
N GLU A 326 13.45 19.71 -14.14
CA GLU A 326 13.48 20.68 -15.23
C GLU A 326 13.51 22.08 -14.61
N VAL A 327 14.70 22.68 -14.59
CA VAL A 327 14.84 24.08 -14.23
C VAL A 327 14.24 24.88 -15.38
N ASP A 328 13.03 25.40 -15.21
CA ASP A 328 12.53 26.47 -16.06
C ASP A 328 13.38 27.72 -15.80
N ILE A 329 14.41 27.89 -16.61
CA ILE A 329 15.34 29.03 -16.54
C ILE A 329 14.58 30.36 -16.68
N CYS A 330 13.38 30.35 -17.26
CA CYS A 330 12.55 31.52 -17.46
C CYS A 330 11.55 31.80 -16.33
N ALA A 331 11.43 30.91 -15.34
CA ALA A 331 10.53 31.13 -14.20
C ALA A 331 10.98 32.36 -13.39
N ALA A 332 10.20 33.44 -13.47
CA ALA A 332 10.33 34.68 -12.70
C ALA A 332 11.67 35.45 -12.82
N ARG A 333 12.52 35.14 -13.82
CA ARG A 333 13.78 35.86 -14.03
C ARG A 333 13.63 37.21 -14.74
N CYS A 334 12.69 37.34 -15.69
CA CYS A 334 12.40 38.62 -16.33
C CYS A 334 11.33 39.38 -15.53
N LEU A 335 11.75 40.42 -14.82
CA LEU A 335 10.89 41.27 -14.00
C LEU A 335 10.08 42.25 -14.86
N ASN A 336 9.12 42.94 -14.24
CA ASN A 336 8.34 44.03 -14.86
C ASN A 336 7.65 43.66 -16.19
N GLY A 337 7.22 42.40 -16.31
CA GLY A 337 6.51 41.90 -17.49
C GLY A 337 7.41 41.64 -18.70
N GLY A 338 8.73 41.54 -18.52
CA GLY A 338 9.66 41.16 -19.59
C GLY A 338 9.41 39.72 -20.09
N THR A 339 9.64 39.51 -21.39
CA THR A 339 9.50 38.18 -22.03
C THR A 339 10.84 37.45 -21.98
N CYS A 340 10.85 36.24 -21.43
CA CYS A 340 12.05 35.40 -21.41
C CYS A 340 12.15 34.52 -22.65
N THR A 341 13.35 34.43 -23.23
CA THR A 341 13.69 33.48 -24.30
C THR A 341 14.93 32.68 -23.92
N ILE A 342 14.88 31.36 -24.09
CA ILE A 342 16.02 30.47 -23.83
C ILE A 342 17.05 30.66 -24.95
N THR A 343 18.33 30.76 -24.60
CA THR A 343 19.43 30.94 -25.56
C THR A 343 20.63 30.09 -25.15
N ASP A 344 21.50 29.74 -26.12
CA ASP A 344 22.76 29.00 -25.85
C ASP A 344 23.89 29.90 -25.29
N SER A 345 23.55 31.09 -24.80
CA SER A 345 24.51 32.05 -24.23
C SER A 345 24.90 31.67 -22.79
N GLY A 346 25.93 32.32 -22.23
CA GLY A 346 26.57 31.91 -20.97
C GLY A 346 25.64 31.76 -19.75
N ASP A 347 24.51 32.47 -19.72
CA ASP A 347 23.52 32.39 -18.63
C ASP A 347 22.26 31.56 -18.97
N GLY A 348 22.13 31.08 -20.22
CA GLY A 348 21.05 30.18 -20.66
C GLY A 348 19.71 30.84 -21.01
N PHE A 349 19.57 32.16 -20.83
CA PHE A 349 18.34 32.91 -21.15
C PHE A 349 18.64 34.37 -21.52
N GLU A 350 17.69 35.01 -22.20
CA GLU A 350 17.70 36.44 -22.53
C GLU A 350 16.31 37.04 -22.24
N CYS A 351 16.28 38.20 -21.59
CA CYS A 351 15.04 38.92 -21.29
C CYS A 351 14.81 40.06 -22.29
N THR A 352 13.63 40.08 -22.92
CA THR A 352 13.15 41.23 -23.68
C THR A 352 12.30 42.12 -22.80
N CYS A 353 12.84 43.29 -22.43
CA CYS A 353 12.18 44.20 -21.49
C CYS A 353 11.03 45.00 -22.13
N THR A 354 9.99 45.22 -21.34
CA THR A 354 8.89 46.11 -21.69
C THR A 354 9.35 47.57 -21.74
N PRO A 355 8.71 48.44 -22.54
CA PRO A 355 9.08 49.85 -22.64
C PRO A 355 9.10 50.53 -21.26
N GLY A 356 10.18 51.27 -20.98
CA GLY A 356 10.40 51.90 -19.68
C GLY A 356 11.19 51.04 -18.69
N PHE A 357 11.62 49.83 -19.06
CA PHE A 357 12.51 48.99 -18.26
C PHE A 357 13.74 48.54 -19.06
N THR A 358 14.84 48.27 -18.35
CA THR A 358 16.13 47.82 -18.88
C THR A 358 16.86 46.97 -17.83
N GLY A 359 18.07 46.50 -18.14
CA GLY A 359 18.81 45.53 -17.33
C GLY A 359 18.64 44.10 -17.85
N THR A 360 19.51 43.19 -17.41
CA THR A 360 19.55 41.78 -17.88
C THR A 360 18.32 40.98 -17.45
N THR A 361 17.65 41.42 -16.39
CA THR A 361 16.42 40.84 -15.85
C THR A 361 15.26 41.84 -15.86
N CYS A 362 15.38 42.95 -16.62
CA CYS A 362 14.39 44.02 -16.69
C CYS A 362 14.08 44.71 -15.34
N GLU A 363 15.06 44.72 -14.44
CA GLU A 363 14.97 45.23 -13.08
C GLU A 363 15.09 46.75 -12.98
N ILE A 364 15.60 47.42 -14.03
CA ILE A 364 15.91 48.85 -14.01
C ILE A 364 14.81 49.63 -14.72
N ALA A 365 14.06 50.47 -14.00
CA ALA A 365 13.14 51.42 -14.62
C ALA A 365 13.91 52.58 -15.26
N MET A 366 13.64 52.88 -16.54
CA MET A 366 14.18 54.05 -17.21
C MET A 366 13.34 55.30 -16.86
N PRO A 367 13.98 56.44 -16.55
CA PRO A 367 13.25 57.68 -16.33
C PRO A 367 12.62 58.15 -17.65
N THR A 368 11.29 58.25 -17.68
CA THR A 368 10.57 58.92 -18.77
C THR A 368 10.90 60.42 -18.77
N PRO A 369 11.12 61.05 -19.94
CA PRO A 369 11.14 62.50 -20.03
C PRO A 369 9.78 63.06 -19.60
N ALA A 370 9.80 64.04 -18.71
CA ALA A 370 8.62 64.68 -18.17
C ALA A 370 7.71 65.22 -19.28
N ALA A 371 6.52 64.64 -19.41
CA ALA A 371 5.41 65.22 -20.14
C ALA A 371 4.27 65.47 -19.14
N GLU A 372 3.81 66.72 -19.22
CA GLU A 372 2.86 67.47 -18.43
C GLU A 372 1.71 66.75 -17.71
N LEU A 373 1.56 67.20 -16.46
CA LEU A 373 0.41 67.28 -15.57
C LEU A 373 -0.96 67.41 -16.26
N GLU A 374 -1.85 66.44 -16.03
CA GLU A 374 -3.31 66.64 -16.05
C GLU A 374 -3.89 65.98 -14.79
N THR A 375 -4.46 66.82 -13.93
CA THR A 375 -5.13 66.45 -12.69
C THR A 375 -6.54 65.93 -12.95
N THR A 376 -7.01 64.94 -12.19
CA THR A 376 -8.33 64.97 -11.50
C THR A 376 -8.55 63.72 -10.62
N PRO A 377 -9.48 63.78 -9.64
CA PRO A 377 -9.24 63.25 -8.30
C PRO A 377 -10.11 62.05 -7.93
N GLY A 378 -9.62 61.28 -6.95
CA GLY A 378 -10.46 60.61 -5.98
C GLY A 378 -10.27 59.10 -5.88
N GLN A 379 -9.57 58.65 -4.83
CA GLN A 379 -10.11 57.61 -3.95
C GLN A 379 -9.34 57.63 -2.62
N ARG A 380 -10.00 58.17 -1.58
CA ARG A 380 -9.69 57.80 -0.20
C ARG A 380 -10.47 56.51 0.05
N ASP A 381 -9.79 55.38 0.09
CA ASP A 381 -10.14 54.38 1.09
C ASP A 381 -8.85 53.71 1.57
N GLY A 382 -8.53 53.93 2.84
CA GLY A 382 -7.29 53.48 3.47
C GLY A 382 -7.36 52.02 3.86
N ARG A 383 -7.53 51.11 2.88
CA ARG A 383 -7.51 49.66 3.12
C ARG A 383 -6.56 48.95 2.16
N CYS A 384 -5.67 48.14 2.73
CA CYS A 384 -4.79 47.26 1.98
C CYS A 384 -5.60 46.16 1.24
N PRO A 385 -5.14 45.66 0.07
CA PRO A 385 -5.79 44.57 -0.66
C PRO A 385 -5.84 43.27 0.17
N GLU A 386 -6.86 42.43 -0.08
CA GLU A 386 -6.94 41.09 0.51
C GLU A 386 -5.62 40.35 0.25
N GLU A 387 -5.01 39.79 1.31
CA GLU A 387 -3.66 39.16 1.39
C GLU A 387 -2.47 40.05 1.84
N SER A 388 -2.69 41.30 2.27
CA SER A 388 -1.62 42.15 2.83
C SER A 388 -1.89 42.70 4.23
N VAL A 389 -0.85 42.87 5.05
CA VAL A 389 -0.92 43.38 6.44
C VAL A 389 -0.36 44.80 6.50
N GLN A 390 -1.04 45.70 7.24
CA GLN A 390 -0.65 47.10 7.37
C GLN A 390 0.32 47.34 8.55
N LEU A 391 1.49 47.90 8.27
CA LEU A 391 2.55 48.21 9.23
C LEU A 391 2.42 49.64 9.80
N PRO A 392 3.07 49.96 10.94
CA PRO A 392 3.09 51.32 11.49
C PRO A 392 3.68 52.31 10.46
N GLY A 393 2.89 53.32 10.07
CA GLY A 393 3.26 54.26 9.01
C GLY A 393 2.54 54.06 7.68
N GLY A 394 1.61 53.09 7.58
CA GLY A 394 0.65 52.99 6.48
C GLY A 394 1.10 52.18 5.26
N LYS A 395 2.23 51.46 5.34
CA LYS A 395 2.70 50.54 4.28
C LYS A 395 2.01 49.17 4.38
N CYS A 396 1.65 48.59 3.24
CA CYS A 396 1.08 47.24 3.12
C CYS A 396 2.15 46.28 2.58
N GLU A 397 2.35 45.11 3.21
CA GLU A 397 3.27 44.05 2.76
C GLU A 397 2.57 42.68 2.69
N VAL A 398 3.00 41.83 1.75
CA VAL A 398 2.51 40.45 1.57
C VAL A 398 3.46 39.48 2.28
N ALA A 399 2.92 38.57 3.10
CA ALA A 399 3.72 37.57 3.81
C ALA A 399 4.17 36.45 2.85
N VAL A 400 5.49 36.32 2.66
CA VAL A 400 6.08 35.22 1.89
C VAL A 400 6.42 34.10 2.87
N ILE A 401 5.82 32.92 2.66
CA ILE A 401 6.15 31.70 3.39
C ILE A 401 7.27 31.00 2.61
N SER A 402 8.41 30.72 3.25
CA SER A 402 9.46 29.92 2.60
C SER A 402 8.97 28.50 2.33
N GLU A 403 9.59 27.81 1.36
CA GLU A 403 9.44 26.36 1.27
C GLU A 403 9.95 25.67 2.55
N TRP A 404 9.46 24.44 2.79
CA TRP A 404 9.95 23.62 3.89
C TRP A 404 11.43 23.29 3.68
N SER A 405 12.23 23.43 4.74
CA SER A 405 13.59 22.89 4.74
C SER A 405 13.57 21.37 4.52
N SER A 406 14.70 20.82 4.08
CA SER A 406 14.97 19.38 4.22
C SER A 406 14.76 18.94 5.68
N TRP A 407 14.39 17.67 5.85
CA TRP A 407 14.32 17.08 7.18
C TRP A 407 15.71 17.05 7.82
N SER A 408 15.78 17.31 9.12
CA SER A 408 17.00 17.10 9.88
C SER A 408 17.37 15.62 9.94
N GLU A 409 18.62 15.33 10.27
CA GLU A 409 18.99 14.02 10.78
C GLU A 409 18.10 13.62 11.96
N CYS A 410 17.94 12.31 12.14
CA CYS A 410 17.13 11.76 13.20
C CYS A 410 17.75 12.08 14.57
N SER A 411 16.98 12.69 15.47
CA SER A 411 17.48 13.19 16.76
C SER A 411 18.28 12.14 17.54
N SER A 412 19.44 12.53 18.07
CA SER A 412 20.25 11.70 18.97
C SER A 412 19.56 11.44 20.32
N ASN A 413 18.60 12.28 20.71
CA ASN A 413 17.80 12.14 21.93
C ASN A 413 16.40 11.58 21.62
N CYS A 414 15.93 10.63 22.42
CA CYS A 414 14.61 10.00 22.24
C CYS A 414 13.50 10.96 22.70
N GLY A 415 12.45 11.14 21.88
CA GLY A 415 11.31 12.02 22.17
C GLY A 415 10.31 11.37 23.12
N GLY A 416 10.75 10.88 24.28
CA GLY A 416 9.92 10.14 25.23
C GLY A 416 9.97 8.62 25.02
N CYS A 417 8.82 7.95 24.96
CA CYS A 417 8.66 6.49 25.11
C CYS A 417 9.04 5.63 23.88
N GLY A 418 10.12 5.99 23.17
CA GLY A 418 10.79 5.06 22.24
C GLY A 418 10.84 5.46 20.76
N LEU A 419 10.42 6.67 20.40
CA LEU A 419 10.57 7.19 19.03
C LEU A 419 11.62 8.31 19.01
N ARG A 420 12.55 8.25 18.04
CA ARG A 420 13.34 9.42 17.66
C ARG A 420 12.53 10.23 16.65
N TYR A 421 12.84 11.51 16.55
CA TYR A 421 12.12 12.45 15.69
C TYR A 421 13.11 13.21 14.82
N ARG A 422 12.69 13.51 13.59
CA ARG A 422 13.33 14.49 12.71
C ARG A 422 12.39 15.67 12.56
N SER A 423 12.96 16.84 12.28
CA SER A 423 12.19 18.08 12.14
C SER A 423 12.57 18.85 10.88
N ARG A 424 11.61 19.57 10.31
CA ARG A 424 11.82 20.54 9.22
C ARG A 424 11.10 21.84 9.54
N ARG A 425 11.52 22.94 8.94
CA ARG A 425 11.04 24.29 9.30
C ARG A 425 10.63 25.10 8.08
N ILE A 426 9.68 26.01 8.28
CA ILE A 426 9.36 27.11 7.35
C ILE A 426 9.50 28.44 8.09
N THR A 427 9.91 29.49 7.37
CA THR A 427 10.05 30.84 7.91
C THR A 427 9.13 31.78 7.18
N THR A 428 8.44 32.65 7.92
CA THR A 428 7.60 33.72 7.36
C THR A 428 8.35 35.05 7.37
N SER A 429 8.33 35.78 6.26
CA SER A 429 9.04 37.06 6.11
C SER A 429 8.53 38.14 7.08
N LEU A 430 7.24 38.11 7.42
CA LEU A 430 6.63 39.01 8.40
C LEU A 430 6.74 38.42 9.82
N PHE A 431 7.48 39.13 10.68
CA PHE A 431 7.74 38.83 12.10
C PHE A 431 8.71 37.66 12.40
N GLY A 432 9.31 37.02 11.39
CA GLY A 432 10.35 35.99 11.60
C GLY A 432 9.85 34.74 12.34
N LYS A 433 8.54 34.44 12.27
CA LYS A 433 7.97 33.24 12.89
C LYS A 433 8.43 32.00 12.14
N VAL A 434 9.01 31.06 12.88
CA VAL A 434 9.47 29.76 12.38
C VAL A 434 8.51 28.69 12.83
N ASN A 435 7.80 28.06 11.89
CA ASN A 435 6.97 26.88 12.18
C ASN A 435 7.80 25.61 11.95
N THR A 436 7.71 24.65 12.87
CA THR A 436 8.48 23.41 12.82
C THR A 436 7.53 22.22 12.75
N GLU A 437 7.71 21.36 11.75
CA GLU A 437 7.05 20.06 11.66
C GLU A 437 8.00 18.98 12.21
N SER A 438 7.48 18.00 12.95
CA SER A 438 8.26 16.89 13.49
C SER A 438 7.57 15.56 13.20
N LYS A 439 8.34 14.55 12.79
CA LYS A 439 7.85 13.19 12.55
C LYS A 439 8.76 12.14 13.17
N PRO A 440 8.22 10.99 13.61
CA PRO A 440 9.03 9.86 14.04
C PRO A 440 9.99 9.40 12.94
N CYS A 441 11.18 8.99 13.30
CA CYS A 441 12.15 8.29 12.46
C CYS A 441 12.87 7.26 13.34
N ASN A 442 12.85 5.95 13.02
CA ASN A 442 13.89 4.99 13.43
C ASN A 442 13.64 3.54 12.99
N ILE A 443 14.76 2.85 12.75
CA ILE A 443 14.93 1.40 12.48
C ILE A 443 15.37 0.57 13.71
N GLN A 444 15.68 1.21 14.84
CA GLN A 444 16.01 0.54 16.12
C GLN A 444 15.29 1.20 17.31
N ARG A 445 14.71 0.40 18.21
CA ARG A 445 14.11 0.91 19.46
C ARG A 445 15.16 1.55 20.35
N CYS A 446 14.85 2.72 20.92
CA CYS A 446 15.65 3.31 22.00
C CYS A 446 15.71 2.35 23.21
N ALA A 447 16.85 2.31 23.91
CA ALA A 447 16.98 1.57 25.17
C ALA A 447 15.95 2.06 26.20
N GLU A 448 15.23 1.13 26.82
CA GLU A 448 14.19 1.45 27.80
C GLU A 448 14.79 2.19 29.00
N THR A 449 14.29 3.40 29.28
CA THR A 449 14.50 4.04 30.58
C THR A 449 13.33 3.68 31.49
N ASN A 450 13.60 3.51 32.79
CA ASN A 450 12.64 3.08 33.81
C ASN A 450 11.36 3.95 33.91
N ASP A 451 11.33 5.12 33.27
CA ASP A 451 10.18 6.04 33.23
C ASP A 451 9.10 5.66 32.20
N CYS A 452 9.36 4.72 31.29
CA CYS A 452 8.37 4.25 30.31
C CYS A 452 7.43 3.19 30.89
N ALA A 453 7.82 2.53 31.98
CA ALA A 453 7.03 1.46 32.61
C ALA A 453 5.77 1.97 33.34
N SER A 454 5.75 3.24 33.74
CA SER A 454 4.65 3.88 34.48
C SER A 454 3.65 4.64 33.57
N ARG A 455 3.94 4.76 32.26
CA ARG A 455 3.09 5.44 31.25
C ARG A 455 2.33 4.51 30.31
N ARG A 456 2.34 3.19 30.57
CA ARG A 456 1.39 2.28 29.91
C ARG A 456 -0.02 2.68 30.31
N ILE A 457 -0.73 3.41 29.42
CA ILE A 457 -2.20 3.38 29.22
C ILE A 457 -2.69 4.45 28.22
N CYS A 458 -1.89 5.42 27.75
CA CYS A 458 -2.47 6.53 26.95
C CYS A 458 -2.26 6.50 25.42
N ASP A 459 -1.31 5.74 24.88
CA ASP A 459 -0.98 5.84 23.44
C ASP A 459 -1.76 4.86 22.53
N ALA A 460 -2.64 4.03 23.09
CA ALA A 460 -3.33 2.98 22.33
C ALA A 460 -4.79 3.29 21.93
N PHE A 461 -5.44 4.32 22.48
CA PHE A 461 -6.86 4.59 22.21
C PHE A 461 -7.22 6.06 22.42
N PRO A 462 -7.46 6.87 21.37
CA PRO A 462 -8.20 8.11 21.54
C PRO A 462 -9.68 7.74 21.77
N HIS A 463 -10.24 8.18 22.91
CA HIS A 463 -11.63 7.98 23.36
C HIS A 463 -11.95 6.72 24.18
N THR A 464 -11.51 6.67 25.44
CA THR A 464 -12.26 5.99 26.52
C THR A 464 -12.13 6.75 27.85
N GLU A 465 -13.18 6.69 28.70
CA GLU A 465 -13.37 7.46 29.96
C GLU A 465 -12.36 7.17 31.10
N GLN A 466 -11.20 6.57 30.86
CA GLN A 466 -10.27 6.15 31.92
C GLN A 466 -9.11 7.11 32.21
N CYS A 467 -9.02 8.28 31.57
CA CYS A 467 -7.96 9.25 31.83
C CYS A 467 -8.32 10.21 32.98
N LYS A 468 -7.91 9.90 34.22
CA LYS A 468 -8.20 10.71 35.43
C LYS A 468 -7.15 11.76 35.81
N ARG A 469 -6.25 12.19 34.90
CA ARG A 469 -5.36 13.35 35.15
C ARG A 469 -5.12 14.18 33.88
N PRO A 470 -5.16 15.52 33.97
CA PRO A 470 -4.95 16.40 32.82
C PRO A 470 -3.48 16.35 32.37
N CYS A 471 -3.26 16.11 31.08
CA CYS A 471 -1.93 16.10 30.47
C CYS A 471 -1.64 17.49 29.90
N PRO A 472 -0.68 18.29 30.42
CA PRO A 472 -0.52 19.69 30.05
C PRO A 472 0.08 19.93 28.65
N ARG A 473 0.17 18.90 27.79
CA ARG A 473 0.92 18.96 26.51
C ARG A 473 0.07 18.71 25.26
N CYS A 474 -1.26 18.59 25.37
CA CYS A 474 -2.12 18.36 24.21
C CYS A 474 -2.40 19.63 23.38
N CYS A 475 -2.35 20.82 23.99
CA CYS A 475 -2.53 22.08 23.28
C CYS A 475 -1.16 22.72 22.99
N GLN A 476 -0.59 22.48 21.81
CA GLN A 476 0.66 23.12 21.35
C GLN A 476 0.51 24.64 21.22
N GLY A 477 0.58 25.38 22.33
CA GLY A 477 0.51 26.85 22.36
C GLY A 477 -0.89 27.46 22.55
N PHE A 478 -1.88 26.67 23.01
CA PHE A 478 -3.26 27.11 23.31
C PHE A 478 -3.65 26.74 24.75
N HIS A 479 -4.66 27.40 25.33
CA HIS A 479 -5.15 27.05 26.67
C HIS A 479 -6.35 26.10 26.57
N GLU A 480 -6.39 25.06 27.40
CA GLU A 480 -7.52 24.12 27.48
C GLU A 480 -8.60 24.69 28.41
N ASP A 481 -9.86 24.72 27.97
CA ASP A 481 -10.98 25.13 28.81
C ASP A 481 -11.47 23.98 29.72
N SER A 482 -12.41 24.28 30.62
CA SER A 482 -12.99 23.28 31.54
C SER A 482 -13.78 22.17 30.85
N SER A 483 -13.96 22.24 29.52
CA SER A 483 -14.65 21.26 28.70
C SER A 483 -13.69 20.45 27.81
N GLY A 484 -12.38 20.69 27.90
CA GLY A 484 -11.34 19.97 27.14
C GLY A 484 -11.08 20.52 25.73
N ASN A 485 -11.56 21.73 25.41
CA ASN A 485 -11.30 22.35 24.11
C ASN A 485 -10.08 23.27 24.18
N CYS A 486 -9.16 23.18 23.22
CA CYS A 486 -8.06 24.13 23.07
C CYS A 486 -8.59 25.43 22.44
N ILE A 487 -8.49 26.54 23.16
CA ILE A 487 -8.92 27.88 22.72
C ILE A 487 -7.74 28.87 22.66
N LEU A 488 -7.82 29.80 21.71
CA LEU A 488 -6.79 30.80 21.41
C LEU A 488 -7.04 32.04 22.27
N THR A 489 -6.10 32.38 23.15
CA THR A 489 -6.18 33.62 23.92
C THR A 489 -5.75 34.79 23.03
N LEU A 490 -6.63 35.78 22.85
CA LEU A 490 -6.29 37.04 22.20
C LEU A 490 -5.38 37.90 23.09
#